data_AF-A0A517WGX6-F1
#
_entry.id   AF-A0A517WGX6-F1
#
_cell.length_a   1.000
_cell.length_b   1.000
_cell.length_c   1.000
_cell.angle_alpha   90.00
_cell.angle_beta   90.00
_cell.angle_gamma   90.00
#
_symmetry.space_group_name_H-M   'P 1'
#
loop_
_entity.id
_entity.type
_entity.pdbx_description
1 polymer ?
#
loop_
_entity_poly.entity_id
_entity_poly.type
_entity_poly.pdbx_seq_one_letter_code
_entity_poly.pdbx_strand_id
1 'polypeptide(L)'
;MKPRIYADFNKLDKDRNAILVCYGTNKDLDEQKLKLVKGLEVILYMPDGADEEGNADGLEVDAVIEYDSINNFWIGVFEWEELDYRSIRNKK
;
A
#
# COMPACT_ATOMS: atom_id res chain seq x y z
N MET A 1 -6.82 -13.99 1.02
CA MET A 1 -7.13 -12.55 1.13
C MET A 1 -5.80 -11.85 1.39
N LYS A 2 -5.41 -10.86 0.58
CA LYS A 2 -4.11 -10.19 0.72
C LYS A 2 -4.12 -9.26 1.94
N PRO A 3 -3.02 -9.18 2.73
CA PRO A 3 -2.91 -8.17 3.78
C PRO A 3 -3.03 -6.76 3.20
N ARG A 4 -3.75 -5.88 3.91
CA ARG A 4 -3.85 -4.45 3.56
C ARG A 4 -2.85 -3.69 4.40
N ILE A 5 -1.93 -2.96 3.77
CA ILE A 5 -0.87 -2.23 4.47
C ILE A 5 -0.90 -0.78 4.02
N TYR A 6 -0.87 0.14 4.98
CA TYR A 6 -0.80 1.56 4.70
C TYR A 6 0.48 1.89 3.94
N ALA A 7 0.32 2.69 2.88
CA ALA A 7 1.40 3.37 2.19
C ALA A 7 1.01 4.84 1.97
N ASP A 8 1.98 5.73 2.09
CA ASP A 8 1.79 7.12 1.65
C ASP A 8 2.21 7.20 0.18
N PHE A 9 1.24 7.35 -0.72
CA PHE A 9 1.52 7.43 -2.17
C PHE A 9 2.20 8.75 -2.59
N ASN A 10 2.41 9.69 -1.66
CA ASN A 10 3.32 10.84 -1.87
C ASN A 10 4.77 10.53 -1.44
N LYS A 11 5.02 9.37 -0.84
CA LYS A 11 6.33 8.91 -0.37
C LYS A 11 6.81 7.70 -1.18
N LEU A 12 7.25 8.00 -2.40
CA LEU A 12 7.73 7.00 -3.35
C LEU A 12 9.26 7.10 -3.54
N ASP A 13 9.86 6.00 -4.00
CA ASP A 13 11.22 6.03 -4.53
C ASP A 13 11.26 6.61 -5.96
N LYS A 14 12.46 6.62 -6.55
CA LYS A 14 12.68 7.11 -7.92
C LYS A 14 11.96 6.32 -9.02
N ASP A 15 11.61 5.06 -8.74
CA ASP A 15 10.95 4.15 -9.67
C ASP A 15 9.43 4.05 -9.37
N ARG A 16 8.90 4.94 -8.51
CA ARG A 16 7.51 5.01 -8.05
C ARG A 16 7.04 3.85 -7.18
N ASN A 17 7.96 3.12 -6.54
CA ASN A 17 7.60 2.13 -5.54
C ASN A 17 7.28 2.82 -4.20
N ALA A 18 6.33 2.29 -3.45
CA ALA A 18 5.95 2.84 -2.15
C ALA A 18 7.01 2.52 -1.09
N ILE A 19 7.51 3.55 -0.37
CA ILE A 19 8.48 3.36 0.72
C ILE A 19 7.73 3.03 2.03
N LEU A 20 7.94 1.82 2.56
CA LEU A 20 7.14 1.26 3.67
C LEU A 20 7.75 1.54 5.05
N VAL A 21 7.92 2.82 5.36
CA VAL A 21 8.56 3.28 6.62
C VAL A 21 7.61 4.10 7.51
N CYS A 22 6.40 4.37 7.04
CA CYS A 22 5.46 5.24 7.74
C CYS A 22 4.92 4.59 9.02
N TYR A 23 4.47 5.43 9.96
CA TYR A 23 3.85 4.95 11.20
C TYR A 23 2.62 4.06 10.92
N GLY A 24 1.77 4.45 9.96
CA GLY A 24 0.62 3.65 9.54
C GLY A 24 1.01 2.25 9.06
N THR A 25 2.10 2.14 8.30
CA THR A 25 2.64 0.85 7.85
C THR A 25 3.00 -0.04 9.04
N ASN A 26 3.76 0.50 10.01
CA ASN A 26 4.17 -0.27 11.19
C ASN A 26 2.96 -0.68 12.04
N LYS A 27 1.98 0.21 12.21
CA LYS A 27 0.74 -0.08 12.93
C LYS A 27 0.00 -1.26 12.30
N ASP A 28 -0.15 -1.27 10.98
CA ASP A 28 -0.83 -2.37 10.28
C ASP A 28 -0.07 -3.69 10.39
N LEU A 29 1.26 -3.65 10.32
CA LEU A 29 2.11 -4.83 10.52
C LEU A 29 1.93 -5.41 11.92
N ASP A 30 1.92 -4.57 12.95
CA ASP A 30 1.75 -4.99 14.35
C ASP A 30 0.34 -5.58 14.59
N GLU A 31 -0.71 -4.88 14.13
CA GLU A 31 -2.11 -5.31 14.28
C GLU A 31 -2.37 -6.64 13.58
N GLN A 32 -1.77 -6.84 12.40
CA GLN A 32 -1.90 -8.06 11.61
C GLN A 32 -0.90 -9.16 12.00
N LYS A 33 0.05 -8.87 12.92
CA LYS A 33 1.19 -9.75 13.25
C LYS A 33 1.97 -10.17 12.00
N LEU A 34 2.10 -9.26 11.05
CA LEU A 34 2.71 -9.48 9.74
C LEU A 34 4.17 -9.04 9.76
N LYS A 35 5.02 -9.81 9.08
CA LYS A 35 6.40 -9.40 8.78
C LYS A 35 6.54 -9.22 7.28
N LEU A 36 7.17 -8.12 6.87
CA LEU A 36 7.53 -7.91 5.49
C LEU A 36 8.61 -8.93 5.10
N VAL A 37 8.35 -9.62 3.99
CA VAL A 37 9.27 -10.56 3.35
C VAL A 37 9.20 -10.34 1.85
N LYS A 38 10.33 -10.53 1.16
CA LYS A 38 10.39 -10.41 -0.29
C LYS A 38 9.39 -11.35 -0.97
N GLY A 39 8.64 -10.85 -1.95
CA GLY A 39 7.63 -11.60 -2.69
C GLY A 39 6.26 -11.70 -2.00
N LEU A 40 6.07 -11.09 -0.83
CA LEU A 40 4.76 -11.03 -0.19
C LEU A 40 3.81 -10.16 -1.04
N GLU A 41 2.69 -10.73 -1.45
CA GLU A 41 1.62 -9.97 -2.12
C GLU A 41 0.74 -9.26 -1.10
N VAL A 42 0.52 -7.97 -1.31
CA VAL A 42 -0.27 -7.11 -0.41
C VAL A 42 -1.20 -6.20 -1.22
N ILE A 43 -2.14 -5.57 -0.54
CA ILE A 43 -2.84 -4.38 -1.04
C ILE A 43 -2.26 -3.19 -0.28
N LEU A 44 -1.67 -2.24 -1.00
CA LEU A 44 -1.29 -0.96 -0.41
C LEU A 44 -2.50 -0.05 -0.39
N TYR A 45 -2.70 0.68 0.70
CA TYR A 45 -3.81 1.63 0.80
C TYR A 45 -3.39 2.97 1.42
N MET A 46 -4.09 4.02 1.03
CA MET A 46 -4.00 5.35 1.65
C MET A 46 -5.43 5.89 1.80
N PRO A 47 -5.93 6.09 3.04
CA PRO A 47 -7.24 6.70 3.26
C PRO A 47 -7.35 8.06 2.57
N ASP A 48 -8.46 8.28 1.88
CA ASP A 48 -8.75 9.57 1.23
C ASP A 48 -10.25 9.83 1.21
N GLY A 49 -10.66 10.90 1.89
CA GLY A 49 -12.03 11.40 1.89
C GLY A 49 -13.12 10.35 2.18
N ALA A 50 -14.24 10.52 1.48
CA ALA A 50 -15.37 9.60 1.47
C ALA A 50 -15.86 9.43 0.03
N ASP A 51 -16.44 8.27 -0.28
CA ASP A 51 -17.05 8.00 -1.58
C ASP A 51 -18.39 8.74 -1.77
N GLU A 52 -19.05 8.53 -2.93
CA GLU A 52 -20.34 9.15 -3.25
C GLU A 52 -21.48 8.76 -2.28
N GLU A 53 -21.34 7.65 -1.57
CA GLU A 53 -22.30 7.17 -0.57
C GLU A 53 -21.97 7.66 0.85
N GLY A 54 -20.87 8.41 1.01
CA GLY A 54 -20.38 8.91 2.30
C GLY A 54 -19.61 7.87 3.12
N ASN A 55 -19.24 6.72 2.54
CA ASN A 55 -18.40 5.74 3.20
C ASN A 55 -16.92 6.14 3.10
N ALA A 56 -16.10 5.72 4.06
CA ALA A 56 -14.66 5.96 4.02
C ALA A 56 -14.04 5.31 2.77
N ASP A 57 -13.36 6.12 1.96
CA ASP A 57 -12.67 5.68 0.76
C ASP A 57 -11.17 5.92 0.87
N GLY A 58 -10.44 5.50 -0.15
CA GLY A 58 -9.01 5.71 -0.25
C GLY A 58 -8.43 5.06 -1.48
N LEU A 59 -7.22 5.48 -1.83
CA LEU A 59 -6.46 4.85 -2.90
C LEU A 59 -6.03 3.45 -2.47
N GLU A 60 -6.14 2.49 -3.40
CA GLU A 60 -5.66 1.13 -3.23
C GLU A 60 -4.98 0.61 -4.50
N VAL A 61 -3.99 -0.26 -4.30
CA VAL A 61 -3.31 -0.97 -5.39
C VAL A 61 -2.75 -2.30 -4.91
N ASP A 62 -2.75 -3.31 -5.79
CA ASP A 62 -2.02 -4.55 -5.54
C ASP A 62 -0.51 -4.27 -5.63
N ALA A 63 0.26 -4.87 -4.72
CA ALA A 63 1.71 -4.71 -4.72
C ALA A 63 2.44 -5.99 -4.32
N VAL A 64 3.71 -6.07 -4.68
CA VAL A 64 4.65 -7.09 -4.22
C VAL A 64 5.73 -6.44 -3.37
N ILE A 65 5.96 -6.99 -2.18
CA ILE A 65 6.98 -6.50 -1.26
C ILE A 65 8.38 -6.87 -1.75
N GLU A 66 9.25 -5.87 -1.79
CA GLU A 66 10.66 -6.01 -2.12
C GLU A 66 11.53 -5.28 -1.10
N TYR A 67 12.80 -5.69 -0.99
CA TYR A 67 13.77 -5.02 -0.11
C TYR A 67 14.74 -4.18 -0.93
N ASP A 68 14.75 -2.88 -0.69
CA ASP A 68 15.79 -2.00 -1.23
C ASP A 68 17.05 -2.13 -0.37
N SER A 69 18.01 -2.90 -0.85
CA SER A 69 19.29 -3.11 -0.16
C SER A 69 20.22 -1.88 -0.20
N ILE A 70 20.00 -0.94 -1.11
CA ILE A 70 20.81 0.28 -1.24
C ILE A 70 20.41 1.27 -0.15
N ASN A 71 19.09 1.47 0.01
CA ASN A 71 18.56 2.43 0.98
C ASN A 71 18.11 1.80 2.31
N ASN A 72 18.18 0.47 2.42
CA ASN A 72 17.94 -0.33 3.62
C ASN A 72 16.52 -0.19 4.19
N PHE A 73 15.51 -0.27 3.33
CA PHE A 73 14.10 -0.30 3.70
C PHE A 73 13.27 -1.20 2.78
N TRP A 74 12.07 -1.56 3.24
CA TRP A 74 11.09 -2.27 2.43
C TRP A 74 10.34 -1.32 1.49
N ILE A 75 10.05 -1.81 0.30
CA ILE A 75 9.22 -1.13 -0.69
C ILE A 75 8.07 -2.04 -1.12
N GLY A 76 6.97 -1.43 -1.54
CA GLY A 76 5.92 -2.12 -2.29
C GLY A 76 6.00 -1.72 -3.77
N VAL A 77 6.25 -2.70 -4.63
CA VAL A 77 6.30 -2.55 -6.08
C VAL A 77 4.89 -2.75 -6.64
N PHE A 78 4.38 -1.77 -7.39
CA PHE A 78 3.04 -1.79 -7.95
C PHE A 78 2.99 -1.08 -9.31
N GLU A 79 1.97 -1.38 -10.11
CA GLU A 79 1.71 -0.71 -11.39
C GLU A 79 0.94 0.58 -11.14
N TRP A 80 1.47 1.72 -11.59
CA TRP A 80 0.88 3.03 -11.29
C TRP A 80 -0.51 3.20 -11.89
N GLU A 81 -0.73 2.60 -13.05
CA GLU A 81 -2.01 2.61 -13.78
C GLU A 81 -3.10 1.79 -13.07
N GLU A 82 -2.75 0.95 -12.10
CA GLU A 82 -3.70 0.18 -11.29
C GLU A 82 -4.07 0.86 -9.97
N LEU A 83 -3.40 1.96 -9.61
CA LEU A 83 -3.73 2.76 -8.45
C LEU A 83 -5.04 3.50 -8.67
N ASP A 84 -6.04 3.17 -7.85
CA ASP A 84 -7.40 3.65 -8.05
C ASP A 84 -8.12 3.70 -6.69
N TYR A 85 -9.25 4.40 -6.62
CA TYR A 85 -10.03 4.43 -5.38
C TYR A 85 -10.61 3.05 -5.10
N ARG A 86 -10.63 2.66 -3.83
CA ARG A 86 -11.19 1.37 -3.36
C ARG A 86 -12.63 1.19 -3.84
N SER A 87 -13.44 2.25 -3.77
CA SER A 87 -14.82 2.23 -4.26
C SER A 87 -14.93 1.90 -5.76
N ILE A 88 -13.98 2.37 -6.58
CA ILE A 88 -13.91 2.07 -8.03
C ILE A 88 -13.42 0.64 -8.25
N ARG A 89 -12.39 0.21 -7.52
CA ARG A 89 -11.83 -1.15 -7.63
C ARG A 89 -12.83 -2.24 -7.26
N ASN A 90 -13.69 -2.00 -6.26
CA ASN A 90 -14.73 -2.95 -5.85
C ASN A 90 -15.88 -3.11 -6.86
N LYS A 91 -15.99 -2.20 -7.84
CA LYS A 91 -17.03 -2.25 -8.89
C LYS A 91 -16.57 -2.97 -10.16
N LYS A 92 -15.27 -3.30 -10.29
CA LYS A 92 -14.69 -4.07 -11.39
C LYS A 92 -14.84 -5.56 -11.15
#